data_AF-A0A2D5I3K3-F1
#
_entry.id   AF-A0A2D5I3K3-F1
#
_cell.length_a   1.000
_cell.length_b   1.000
_cell.length_c   1.000
_cell.angle_alpha   90.00
_cell.angle_beta   90.00
_cell.angle_gamma   90.00
#
_symmetry.space_group_name_H-M   'P 1'
#
loop_
_entity.id
_entity.type
_entity.pdbx_description
1 polymer ?
#
loop_
_entity_poly.entity_id
_entity_poly.type
_entity_poly.pdbx_seq_one_letter_code
_entity_poly.pdbx_strand_id
1 'polypeptide(L)' 'MTLTSKFKKDVQTLRGAVNGDFFLDVKNPKLLKKVRKYYENNGVVFSGDPLDDYDILIDCIAEDLETVEA' A
#
# COMPACT_ATOMS: atom_id res chain seq x y z
N MET A 1 4.59 5.82 13.10
CA MET A 1 5.46 4.98 12.26
C MET A 1 4.99 5.19 10.83
N THR A 2 5.86 5.57 9.91
CA THR A 2 5.52 5.72 8.48
C THR A 2 5.47 4.35 7.79
N LEU A 3 4.80 4.27 6.63
CA LEU A 3 4.72 3.04 5.85
C LEU A 3 6.14 2.52 5.52
N THR A 4 7.00 3.43 5.07
CA THR A 4 8.40 3.16 4.71
C THR A 4 9.25 2.62 5.86
N SER A 5 8.97 3.04 7.09
CA SER A 5 9.65 2.51 8.28
C SER A 5 9.17 1.11 8.64
N LYS A 6 7.86 0.84 8.53
CA LYS A 6 7.25 -0.43 8.90
C LYS A 6 7.50 -1.53 7.86
N PHE A 7 7.47 -1.17 6.58
CA PHE A 7 7.61 -2.07 5.43
C PHE A 7 8.93 -1.87 4.69
N LYS A 8 9.99 -1.43 5.38
CA LYS A 8 11.28 -1.07 4.75
C LYS A 8 11.85 -2.11 3.78
N LYS A 9 11.65 -3.41 4.05
CA LYS A 9 12.09 -4.51 3.18
C LYS A 9 11.21 -4.71 1.95
N ASP A 10 9.95 -4.28 2.03
CA ASP A 10 8.92 -4.46 1.03
C ASP A 10 8.64 -3.15 0.25
N VAL A 11 9.25 -2.02 0.63
CA VAL A 11 9.08 -0.70 -0.03
C VAL A 11 9.33 -0.76 -1.54
N GLN A 12 10.35 -1.50 -1.99
CA GLN A 12 10.60 -1.66 -3.43
C GLN A 12 9.45 -2.39 -4.14
N THR A 13 8.84 -3.36 -3.47
CA THR A 13 7.67 -4.07 -3.98
C THR A 13 6.45 -3.15 -4.02
N LEU A 14 6.26 -2.31 -3.00
CA LEU A 14 5.18 -1.34 -2.95
C LEU A 14 5.31 -0.29 -4.05
N ARG A 15 6.54 0.21 -4.29
CA ARG A 15 6.83 1.11 -5.42
C ARG A 15 6.49 0.51 -6.78
N GLY A 16 6.91 -0.74 -7.02
CA GLY A 16 6.56 -1.42 -8.29
C GLY A 16 5.05 -1.59 -8.46
N ALA A 17 4.32 -1.83 -7.37
CA ALA A 17 2.86 -1.90 -7.44
C ALA A 17 2.20 -0.55 -7.73
N VAL A 18 2.67 0.53 -7.09
CA VAL A 18 2.19 1.90 -7.32
C VAL A 18 2.49 2.37 -8.75
N ASN A 19 3.67 2.05 -9.27
CA ASN A 19 4.05 2.40 -10.64
C ASN A 19 3.29 1.62 -11.72
N GLY A 20 2.50 0.61 -11.34
CA GLY A 20 1.78 -0.25 -12.28
C GLY A 20 2.65 -1.32 -12.95
N ASP A 21 3.86 -1.60 -12.45
CA ASP A 21 4.71 -2.69 -12.95
C ASP A 21 4.07 -4.06 -12.70
N PHE A 22 3.34 -4.21 -11.59
CA PHE A 22 2.62 -5.43 -11.24
C PHE A 22 1.51 -5.18 -10.21
N PHE A 23 0.56 -6.10 -10.13
CA PHE A 23 -0.47 -6.08 -9.10
C PHE A 23 0.04 -6.65 -7.76
N LEU A 24 -0.15 -5.89 -6.68
CA LEU A 24 0.36 -6.25 -5.35
C LEU A 24 -0.30 -7.53 -4.82
N ASP A 25 -1.59 -7.74 -5.11
CA ASP A 25 -2.34 -8.93 -4.73
C ASP A 25 -1.87 -10.18 -5.49
N VAL A 26 -1.47 -10.03 -6.75
CA VAL A 26 -0.96 -11.13 -7.59
C VAL A 26 0.45 -11.53 -7.16
N LYS A 27 1.34 -10.54 -6.95
CA LYS A 27 2.73 -10.80 -6.60
C LYS A 27 2.88 -11.21 -5.14
N ASN A 28 2.31 -10.42 -4.23
CA ASN A 28 2.47 -10.56 -2.79
C ASN A 28 1.12 -10.40 -2.03
N PRO A 29 0.19 -11.38 -2.13
CA PRO A 29 -1.12 -11.31 -1.49
C PRO A 29 -1.05 -11.19 0.05
N LYS A 30 0.02 -11.72 0.66
CA LYS A 30 0.27 -11.58 2.10
C LYS A 30 0.67 -10.15 2.50
N LEU A 31 1.39 -9.45 1.63
CA LEU A 31 1.82 -8.08 1.87
C LEU A 31 0.60 -7.14 1.75
N LEU A 32 -0.21 -7.32 0.72
CA LEU A 32 -1.49 -6.59 0.54
C LEU A 32 -2.32 -6.60 1.83
N LYS A 33 -2.59 -7.79 2.39
CA LYS A 33 -3.37 -7.93 3.64
C LYS A 33 -2.75 -7.18 4.83
N LYS A 34 -1.42 -7.14 4.92
CA LYS A 34 -0.72 -6.43 6.01
C LYS A 34 -0.77 -4.91 5.83
N VAL A 35 -0.61 -4.43 4.60
CA VAL A 35 -0.62 -2.99 4.28
C VAL A 35 -2.03 -2.44 4.42
N ARG A 36 -3.05 -3.16 3.93
CA ARG A 36 -4.46 -2.82 4.17
C ARG A 36 -4.75 -2.67 5.65
N LYS A 37 -4.40 -3.67 6.46
CA LYS A 37 -4.62 -3.62 7.91
C LYS A 37 -3.84 -2.50 8.61
N TYR A 38 -2.67 -2.15 8.07
CA TYR A 38 -1.93 -0.99 8.56
C TYR A 38 -2.69 0.30 8.30
N TYR A 39 -3.20 0.54 7.09
CA TYR A 39 -3.97 1.73 6.77
C TYR A 39 -5.32 1.78 7.51
N GLU A 40 -6.02 0.64 7.62
CA GLU A 40 -7.22 0.51 8.47
C GLU A 40 -6.94 0.96 9.91
N ASN A 41 -5.81 0.53 10.47
CA ASN A 41 -5.40 0.92 11.82
C ASN A 41 -4.91 2.37 11.94
N ASN A 42 -4.55 3.02 10.83
CA ASN A 42 -4.23 4.45 10.79
C ASN A 42 -5.49 5.32 10.56
N GLY A 43 -6.67 4.70 10.40
CA GLY A 43 -7.94 5.41 10.23
C GLY A 43 -8.39 5.55 8.77
N VAL A 44 -7.73 4.89 7.82
CA VAL A 44 -8.21 4.82 6.44
C VAL A 44 -9.47 3.96 6.38
N VAL A 45 -10.52 4.52 5.80
CA VAL A 45 -11.80 3.83 5.60
C VAL A 45 -11.82 3.26 4.19
N PHE A 46 -11.84 1.93 4.12
CA PHE A 46 -12.03 1.17 2.90
C PHE A 46 -13.53 1.06 2.60
N SER A 47 -13.89 1.07 1.31
CA SER A 47 -15.29 1.04 0.88
C SER A 47 -15.91 -0.35 0.98
N GLY A 48 -15.07 -1.39 1.06
CA GLY A 48 -15.47 -2.79 1.14
C GLY A 48 -15.66 -3.46 -0.21
N ASP A 49 -15.53 -2.71 -1.31
CA ASP A 49 -15.40 -3.28 -2.64
C ASP A 49 -13.93 -3.62 -2.93
N PRO A 50 -13.61 -4.83 -3.42
CA PRO A 50 -12.23 -5.25 -3.63
C PRO A 50 -11.43 -4.38 -4.61
N LEU A 51 -12.08 -3.81 -5.63
CA LEU A 51 -11.40 -2.99 -6.64
C LEU A 51 -11.16 -1.59 -6.09
N ASP A 52 -12.20 -0.99 -5.51
CA ASP A 52 -12.11 0.34 -4.92
C ASP A 52 -11.16 0.37 -3.71
N ASP A 53 -11.21 -0.67 -2.86
CA ASP A 53 -10.27 -0.84 -1.76
C ASP A 53 -8.82 -0.93 -2.24
N TYR A 54 -8.59 -1.51 -3.43
CA TYR A 54 -7.27 -1.63 -4.01
C TYR A 54 -6.76 -0.28 -4.51
N ASP A 55 -7.59 0.48 -5.23
CA ASP A 55 -7.28 1.83 -5.68
C ASP A 55 -6.94 2.74 -4.49
N ILE A 56 -7.78 2.77 -3.45
CA ILE A 56 -7.53 3.53 -2.22
C ILE A 56 -6.20 3.12 -1.58
N LEU A 57 -5.91 1.81 -1.53
CA LEU A 57 -4.67 1.32 -0.95
C LEU A 57 -3.45 1.82 -1.72
N ILE A 58 -3.48 1.73 -3.05
CA ILE A 58 -2.37 2.15 -3.91
C ILE A 58 -2.14 3.65 -3.80
N ASP A 59 -3.20 4.45 -3.78
CA ASP A 59 -3.13 5.90 -3.62
C ASP A 59 -2.47 6.28 -2.28
N CYS A 60 -2.94 5.70 -1.17
CA CYS A 60 -2.33 5.87 0.15
C CYS A 60 -0.85 5.46 0.20
N ILE A 61 -0.47 4.39 -0.51
CA ILE A 61 0.94 3.95 -0.60
C ILE A 61 1.74 4.98 -1.39
N ALA A 62 1.21 5.47 -2.51
CA ALA A 62 1.87 6.46 -3.35
C ALA A 62 2.13 7.75 -2.57
N GLU A 63 1.14 8.26 -1.84
CA GLU A 63 1.27 9.44 -0.98
C GLU A 63 2.36 9.23 0.09
N ASP A 64 2.34 8.11 0.83
CA ASP A 64 3.33 7.83 1.88
C ASP A 64 4.75 7.69 1.31
N LEU A 65 4.88 7.18 0.08
CA LEU A 65 6.16 7.07 -0.62
C LEU A 65 6.68 8.44 -1.09
N GLU A 66 5.82 9.26 -1.68
CA GLU A 66 6.15 10.61 -2.14
C GLU A 66 6.56 11.52 -0.97
N THR A 67 5.85 11.43 0.15
CA THR A 67 6.14 12.25 1.36
C THR A 67 7.52 11.96 1.96
N VAL A 68 8.11 10.79 1.69
CA VAL A 68 9.47 10.43 2.17
C VAL A 68 10.59 10.92 1.25
N GLU A 69 10.27 11.25 -0.01
CA GLU A 69 11.25 11.73 -0.98
C GLU A 69 11.29 13.26 -1.12
N ALA A 70 10.48 13.99 -0.33
CA ALA A 70 10.42 15.46 -0.29
C ALA A 70 11.45 16.10 0.67
#